data_AF-A0A6G9SL06-F1
#
_entry.id   AF-A0A6G9SL06-F1
#
_cell.length_a   1.000
_cell.length_b   1.000
_cell.length_c   1.000
_cell.angle_alpha   90.00
_cell.angle_beta   90.00
_cell.angle_gamma   90.00
#
_symmetry.space_group_name_H-M   'P 1'
#
loop_
_entity.id
_entity.type
_entity.pdbx_description
1 polymer ?
#
loop_
_entity_poly.entity_id
_entity_poly.type
_entity_poly.pdbx_seq_one_letter_code
_entity_poly.pdbx_strand_id
1 'polypeptide(L)'
;MTGISQQTKFQYKPLHKPNQLIYGQGQTAVITGWTVKASVAKHLQPQDYAVIGQLYSPTRGINLLIRNLLFNPHVRYLVVLNATKEDRNAGAGECLLDFFRRGFKEGVCDTGLKCWVIDSDIPGYIDLEVEASALEHLRKSLQCSEAKSISEAIDLVKYYAQQEIDEAWGSPLEYPMSTIEPTILPGPRYGHRIEGKTIAETWVKIIHRIKTTGTIRPTGYDGKWQELIDLMAVVTDEPENFYFPEPNYLPIDRSFIKEYISQILDDAPYREGLKYTYGQRLRSWFGRDQIEQVVHKLIGEIDAASAVMNLWDVKDHDKGGSPCLNHIWLRVVDNELSLTATLRSNDMFAAWPANAMGLRALQKHIRDEIAKRSEYNLRMGPLMTISQSAHIYDDTWSNAEQLIQQQYAAICRKIDYYDPAGNFLIEILEDKIVVTQTTPGSGEIVGCYSGKDALKLVREICAASPYIRPDHAAYLGMELQKAAECLKTGNKYIQDSK
;
A
#
# COMPACT_ATOMS: atom_id res chain seq x y z
N MET A 1 22.28 -32.50 35.39
CA MET A 1 22.09 -33.56 34.38
C MET A 1 21.77 -32.88 33.07
N THR A 2 22.71 -32.91 32.12
CA THR A 2 22.55 -32.36 30.77
C THR A 2 21.60 -33.26 30.00
N GLY A 3 20.38 -32.76 29.72
CA GLY A 3 19.39 -33.46 28.92
C GLY A 3 19.96 -33.77 27.53
N ILE A 4 19.99 -35.05 27.19
CA ILE A 4 20.35 -35.54 25.87
C ILE A 4 19.17 -35.19 24.96
N SER A 5 19.29 -34.16 24.12
CA SER A 5 18.28 -33.89 23.08
C SER A 5 18.21 -35.10 22.16
N GLN A 6 17.06 -35.77 22.07
CA GLN A 6 16.84 -36.78 21.05
C GLN A 6 17.03 -36.13 19.67
N GLN A 7 18.01 -36.60 18.90
CA GLN A 7 18.23 -36.12 17.53
C GLN A 7 17.10 -36.63 16.64
N THR A 8 16.11 -35.79 16.38
CA THR A 8 15.13 -35.97 15.31
C THR A 8 15.78 -35.73 13.94
N LYS A 9 15.32 -36.43 12.90
CA LYS A 9 15.68 -36.16 11.49
C LYS A 9 14.48 -35.62 10.71
N PHE A 10 13.63 -34.82 11.34
CA PHE A 10 12.53 -34.18 10.61
C PHE A 10 13.07 -33.12 9.66
N GLN A 11 12.45 -33.02 8.50
CA GLN A 11 12.78 -32.03 7.49
C GLN A 11 11.52 -31.28 7.10
N TYR A 12 11.45 -30.00 7.48
CA TYR A 12 10.38 -29.13 7.03
C TYR A 12 10.51 -28.83 5.54
N LYS A 13 9.44 -29.06 4.79
CA LYS A 13 9.37 -28.84 3.34
C LYS A 13 8.41 -27.69 3.03
N PRO A 14 8.91 -26.49 2.72
CA PRO A 14 8.06 -25.34 2.40
C PRO A 14 7.48 -25.46 0.98
N LEU A 15 6.16 -25.39 0.85
CA LEU A 15 5.51 -25.20 -0.46
C LEU A 15 5.52 -23.72 -0.86
N HIS A 16 5.45 -22.82 0.12
CA HIS A 16 5.37 -21.38 -0.09
C HIS A 16 6.43 -20.63 0.70
N LYS A 17 7.04 -19.63 0.03
CA LYS A 17 8.04 -18.69 0.56
C LYS A 17 9.28 -19.36 1.19
N PRO A 18 9.94 -20.33 0.52
CA PRO A 18 11.08 -21.06 1.07
C PRO A 18 12.27 -20.16 1.48
N ASN A 19 12.50 -19.04 0.82
CA ASN A 19 13.61 -18.14 1.15
C ASN A 19 13.29 -17.22 2.34
N GLN A 20 12.06 -17.28 2.87
CA GLN A 20 11.61 -16.48 4.01
C GLN A 20 11.51 -17.27 5.32
N LEU A 21 12.03 -18.50 5.39
CA LEU A 21 11.90 -19.34 6.58
C LEU A 21 13.27 -19.72 7.14
N ILE A 22 13.34 -19.95 8.45
CA ILE A 22 14.50 -20.54 9.12
C ILE A 22 14.12 -21.98 9.48
N TYR A 23 14.92 -22.94 9.02
CA TYR A 23 14.63 -24.37 9.18
C TYR A 23 15.31 -24.95 10.41
N GLY A 24 14.65 -25.92 11.00
CA GLY A 24 15.18 -26.77 12.05
C GLY A 24 14.78 -28.22 11.83
N GLN A 25 14.88 -29.03 12.89
CA GLN A 25 14.69 -30.47 12.89
C GLN A 25 13.69 -30.93 13.96
N GLY A 26 13.14 -30.03 14.76
CA GLY A 26 12.15 -30.31 15.80
C GLY A 26 10.71 -30.44 15.26
N GLN A 27 9.73 -30.34 16.15
CA GLN A 27 8.29 -30.44 15.84
C GLN A 27 7.51 -29.14 16.09
N THR A 28 8.19 -28.07 16.49
CA THR A 28 7.59 -26.78 16.84
C THR A 28 7.73 -25.78 15.71
N ALA A 29 6.62 -25.30 15.16
CA ALA A 29 6.62 -24.14 14.27
C ALA A 29 6.50 -22.86 15.09
N VAL A 30 7.36 -21.88 14.83
CA VAL A 30 7.36 -20.58 15.50
C VAL A 30 6.92 -19.51 14.52
N ILE A 31 5.78 -18.88 14.82
CA ILE A 31 5.19 -17.83 13.99
C ILE A 31 5.47 -16.50 14.66
N THR A 32 6.34 -15.73 14.05
CA THR A 32 6.64 -14.35 14.46
C THR A 32 5.77 -13.40 13.64
N GLY A 33 5.25 -12.31 14.21
CA GLY A 33 4.57 -11.28 13.43
C GLY A 33 5.56 -10.38 12.70
N TRP A 34 5.46 -9.08 12.97
CA TRP A 34 6.45 -8.05 12.67
C TRP A 34 7.73 -8.15 13.50
N THR A 35 7.71 -8.87 14.62
CA THR A 35 8.94 -9.23 15.34
C THR A 35 9.89 -9.99 14.42
N VAL A 36 11.13 -9.49 14.28
CA VAL A 36 12.14 -10.09 13.40
C VAL A 36 12.49 -11.51 13.85
N LYS A 37 12.12 -12.54 13.08
CA LYS A 37 12.40 -13.96 13.37
C LYS A 37 13.82 -14.30 13.87
N ALA A 38 14.84 -13.59 13.39
CA ALA A 38 16.23 -13.79 13.81
C ALA A 38 16.48 -13.44 15.29
N SER A 39 15.66 -12.57 15.91
CA SER A 39 15.74 -12.27 17.34
C SER A 39 15.33 -13.46 18.20
N VAL A 40 14.45 -14.33 17.68
CA VAL A 40 14.07 -15.60 18.33
C VAL A 40 15.07 -16.69 17.99
N ALA A 41 15.38 -16.86 16.70
CA ALA A 41 16.21 -17.95 16.20
C ALA A 41 17.62 -18.00 16.84
N LYS A 42 18.23 -16.85 17.11
CA LYS A 42 19.59 -16.77 17.70
C LYS A 42 19.70 -17.39 19.11
N HIS A 43 18.57 -17.64 19.77
CA HIS A 43 18.51 -18.22 21.12
C HIS A 43 18.09 -19.70 21.15
N LEU A 44 17.83 -20.29 19.98
CA LEU A 44 17.35 -21.65 19.82
C LEU A 44 18.37 -22.47 19.02
N GLN A 45 18.39 -23.77 19.26
CA GLN A 45 19.14 -24.73 18.45
C GLN A 45 18.24 -25.30 17.35
N PRO A 46 18.79 -25.76 16.20
CA PRO A 46 17.98 -26.31 15.11
C PRO A 46 17.05 -27.45 15.54
N GLN A 47 17.42 -28.27 16.53
CA GLN A 47 16.56 -29.33 17.06
C GLN A 47 15.35 -28.83 17.86
N ASP A 48 15.34 -27.57 18.33
CA ASP A 48 14.27 -27.05 19.18
C ASP A 48 12.99 -26.73 18.40
N TYR A 49 13.11 -26.53 17.08
CA TYR A 49 12.01 -26.08 16.22
C TYR A 49 12.02 -26.77 14.85
N ALA A 50 10.86 -26.86 14.21
CA ALA A 50 10.72 -27.32 12.83
C ALA A 50 10.99 -26.17 11.85
N VAL A 51 10.38 -25.00 12.11
CA VAL A 51 10.48 -23.82 11.26
C VAL A 51 10.23 -22.54 12.07
N ILE A 52 10.86 -21.44 11.69
CA ILE A 52 10.56 -20.09 12.18
C ILE A 52 10.25 -19.19 10.98
N GLY A 53 9.07 -18.57 10.98
CA GLY A 53 8.58 -17.72 9.89
C GLY A 53 7.92 -16.44 10.39
N GLN A 54 7.78 -15.46 9.49
CA GLN A 54 7.06 -14.22 9.78
C GLN A 54 5.67 -14.24 9.13
N LEU A 55 4.65 -13.86 9.89
CA LEU A 55 3.26 -13.75 9.47
C LEU A 55 2.79 -12.30 9.64
N TYR A 56 2.93 -11.51 8.58
CA TYR A 56 2.65 -10.07 8.62
C TYR A 56 1.17 -9.71 8.45
N SER A 57 0.40 -10.56 7.76
CA SER A 57 -0.97 -10.25 7.34
C SER A 57 -1.88 -11.47 7.53
N PRO A 58 -3.02 -11.32 8.23
CA PRO A 58 -3.98 -12.41 8.41
C PRO A 58 -4.68 -12.79 7.10
N THR A 59 -5.00 -11.82 6.25
CA THR A 59 -5.77 -12.01 5.00
C THR A 59 -4.95 -12.62 3.86
N ARG A 60 -3.61 -12.53 3.91
CA ARG A 60 -2.69 -13.08 2.88
C ARG A 60 -1.86 -14.25 3.40
N GLY A 61 -1.25 -14.07 4.58
CA GLY A 61 -0.21 -14.97 5.07
C GLY A 61 -0.74 -16.28 5.65
N ILE A 62 -1.94 -16.27 6.27
CA ILE A 62 -2.51 -17.47 6.90
C ILE A 62 -2.77 -18.54 5.85
N ASN A 63 -3.30 -18.18 4.69
CA ASN A 63 -3.55 -19.07 3.57
C ASN A 63 -2.29 -19.87 3.13
N LEU A 64 -1.14 -19.19 3.05
CA LEU A 64 0.15 -19.79 2.73
C LEU A 64 0.69 -20.66 3.88
N LEU A 65 0.57 -20.16 5.11
CA LEU A 65 1.02 -20.86 6.31
C LEU A 65 0.27 -22.19 6.48
N ILE A 66 -1.05 -22.18 6.32
CA ILE A 66 -1.90 -23.37 6.45
C ILE A 66 -1.49 -24.44 5.44
N ARG A 67 -1.24 -24.09 4.16
CA ARG A 67 -0.74 -25.05 3.16
C ARG A 67 0.61 -25.63 3.54
N ASN A 68 1.52 -24.79 4.03
CA ASN A 68 2.79 -25.28 4.53
C ASN A 68 2.61 -26.22 5.74
N LEU A 69 1.72 -25.93 6.68
CA LEU A 69 1.45 -26.81 7.82
C LEU A 69 0.79 -28.13 7.40
N LEU A 70 -0.16 -28.10 6.48
CA LEU A 70 -0.82 -29.28 5.91
C LEU A 70 0.16 -30.23 5.20
N PHE A 71 1.19 -29.67 4.56
CA PHE A 71 2.24 -30.45 3.92
C PHE A 71 3.27 -31.02 4.91
N ASN A 72 3.31 -30.52 6.15
CA ASN A 72 4.31 -30.87 7.16
C ASN A 72 3.68 -31.49 8.42
N PRO A 73 3.13 -32.71 8.33
CA PRO A 73 2.37 -33.33 9.43
C PRO A 73 3.23 -33.76 10.65
N HIS A 74 4.56 -33.62 10.56
CA HIS A 74 5.45 -33.81 11.71
C HIS A 74 5.42 -32.61 12.68
N VAL A 75 4.90 -31.45 12.26
CA VAL A 75 4.71 -30.30 13.14
C VAL A 75 3.55 -30.58 14.08
N ARG A 76 3.82 -30.52 15.39
CA ARG A 76 2.87 -30.81 16.47
C ARG A 76 2.56 -29.60 17.33
N TYR A 77 3.50 -28.66 17.43
CA TYR A 77 3.38 -27.48 18.28
C TYR A 77 3.46 -26.21 17.45
N LEU A 78 2.66 -25.23 17.81
CA LEU A 78 2.67 -23.90 17.22
C LEU A 78 2.87 -22.85 18.31
N VAL A 79 3.93 -22.05 18.21
CA VAL A 79 4.17 -20.91 19.11
C VAL A 79 3.98 -19.63 18.32
N VAL A 80 2.95 -18.85 18.68
CA VAL A 80 2.59 -17.60 18.01
C VAL A 80 3.03 -16.42 18.87
N LEU A 81 3.93 -15.58 18.34
CA LEU A 81 4.56 -14.47 19.06
C LEU A 81 3.89 -13.12 18.75
N ASN A 82 3.34 -12.49 19.80
CA ASN A 82 2.73 -11.15 19.77
C ASN A 82 3.49 -10.15 20.69
N ALA A 83 4.82 -10.09 20.55
CA ALA A 83 5.67 -9.31 21.45
C ALA A 83 5.53 -7.79 21.29
N THR A 84 5.42 -7.34 20.05
CA THR A 84 5.48 -5.91 19.71
C THR A 84 4.10 -5.32 19.50
N LYS A 85 4.00 -3.99 19.51
CA LYS A 85 2.73 -3.31 19.19
C LYS A 85 2.37 -3.58 17.74
N GLU A 86 3.38 -3.59 16.87
CA GLU A 86 3.31 -3.88 15.44
C GLU A 86 2.72 -5.28 15.17
N ASP A 87 3.12 -6.30 15.95
CA ASP A 87 2.50 -7.64 15.88
C ASP A 87 0.99 -7.58 16.15
N ARG A 88 0.61 -6.93 17.26
CA ARG A 88 -0.79 -6.84 17.70
C ARG A 88 -1.63 -6.00 16.74
N ASN A 89 -1.09 -4.89 16.24
CA ASN A 89 -1.76 -4.00 15.30
C ASN A 89 -2.03 -4.67 13.96
N ALA A 90 -1.14 -5.57 13.52
CA ALA A 90 -1.35 -6.34 12.32
C ALA A 90 -2.42 -7.44 12.48
N GLY A 91 -2.69 -7.87 13.72
CA GLY A 91 -3.73 -8.85 14.05
C GLY A 91 -3.48 -10.27 13.53
N ALA A 92 -2.38 -10.50 12.81
CA ALA A 92 -2.10 -11.75 12.13
C ALA A 92 -1.97 -12.94 13.09
N GLY A 93 -1.29 -12.74 14.22
CA GLY A 93 -1.13 -13.76 15.25
C GLY A 93 -2.46 -14.13 15.93
N GLU A 94 -3.26 -13.13 16.30
CA GLU A 94 -4.56 -13.37 16.96
C GLU A 94 -5.56 -14.05 16.01
N CYS A 95 -5.63 -13.61 14.75
CA CYS A 95 -6.48 -14.25 13.75
C CYS A 95 -6.08 -15.72 13.53
N LEU A 96 -4.77 -16.03 13.46
CA LEU A 96 -4.30 -17.40 13.37
C LEU A 96 -4.67 -18.22 14.62
N LEU A 97 -4.54 -17.64 15.82
CA LEU A 97 -4.93 -18.29 17.06
C LEU A 97 -6.43 -18.58 17.10
N ASP A 98 -7.26 -17.64 16.66
CA ASP A 98 -8.72 -17.81 16.53
C ASP A 98 -9.10 -18.87 15.49
N PHE A 99 -8.33 -19.03 14.41
CA PHE A 99 -8.50 -20.18 13.51
C PHE A 99 -8.35 -21.50 14.27
N PHE A 100 -7.39 -21.65 15.18
CA PHE A 100 -7.28 -22.89 15.97
C PHE A 100 -8.37 -22.98 17.06
N ARG A 101 -8.67 -21.87 17.73
CA ARG A 101 -9.57 -21.82 18.90
C ARG A 101 -11.05 -21.89 18.54
N ARG A 102 -11.50 -21.10 17.56
CA ARG A 102 -12.93 -20.79 17.35
C ARG A 102 -13.52 -21.47 16.14
N GLY A 103 -12.91 -21.31 14.97
CA GLY A 103 -13.67 -21.70 13.79
C GLY A 103 -13.09 -21.21 12.48
N PHE A 104 -13.61 -21.81 11.42
CA PHE A 104 -13.80 -21.14 10.15
C PHE A 104 -15.19 -21.51 9.62
N LYS A 105 -15.74 -20.70 8.73
CA LYS A 105 -17.04 -20.93 8.08
C LYS A 105 -16.96 -20.54 6.62
N GLU A 106 -17.80 -21.13 5.77
CA GLU A 106 -17.93 -20.65 4.39
C GLU A 106 -18.44 -19.20 4.42
N GLY A 107 -17.79 -18.35 3.64
CA GLY A 107 -18.15 -16.96 3.51
C GLY A 107 -17.51 -16.35 2.28
N VAL A 108 -17.30 -15.05 2.34
CA VAL A 108 -16.79 -14.25 1.22
C VAL A 108 -15.68 -13.35 1.76
N CYS A 109 -14.53 -13.32 1.08
CA CYS A 109 -13.44 -12.43 1.48
C CYS A 109 -13.73 -10.99 1.06
N ASP A 110 -12.85 -10.06 1.45
CA ASP A 110 -12.91 -8.65 1.05
C ASP A 110 -13.04 -8.47 -0.47
N THR A 111 -12.57 -9.46 -1.25
CA THR A 111 -12.67 -9.44 -2.70
C THR A 111 -13.93 -10.07 -3.27
N GLY A 112 -14.99 -10.28 -2.50
CA GLY A 112 -16.21 -10.89 -3.02
C GLY A 112 -16.07 -12.36 -3.47
N LEU A 113 -14.90 -12.99 -3.30
CA LEU A 113 -14.67 -14.40 -3.66
C LEU A 113 -15.07 -15.30 -2.51
N LYS A 114 -15.67 -16.44 -2.83
CA LYS A 114 -15.98 -17.47 -1.83
C LYS A 114 -14.70 -18.02 -1.22
N CYS A 115 -14.67 -18.10 0.10
CA CYS A 115 -13.53 -18.62 0.85
C CYS A 115 -13.99 -19.18 2.21
N TRP A 116 -13.07 -19.78 2.94
CA TRP A 116 -13.20 -20.02 4.37
C TRP A 116 -12.84 -18.74 5.12
N VAL A 117 -13.81 -18.17 5.83
CA VAL A 117 -13.60 -17.03 6.71
C VAL A 117 -13.29 -17.54 8.11
N ILE A 118 -12.16 -17.11 8.67
CA ILE A 118 -11.77 -17.44 10.04
C ILE A 118 -12.76 -16.76 11.00
N ASP A 119 -13.22 -17.49 12.00
CA ASP A 119 -14.12 -16.94 13.01
C ASP A 119 -13.32 -16.11 14.02
N SER A 120 -13.06 -14.85 13.67
CA SER A 120 -12.28 -13.88 14.43
C SER A 120 -12.83 -12.46 14.21
N ASP A 121 -12.57 -11.57 15.15
CA ASP A 121 -12.83 -10.13 14.98
C ASP A 121 -11.89 -9.49 13.95
N ILE A 122 -10.78 -10.18 13.63
CA ILE A 122 -9.80 -9.77 12.64
C ILE A 122 -10.03 -10.58 11.36
N PRO A 123 -10.27 -9.93 10.20
CA PRO A 123 -10.47 -10.63 8.94
C PRO A 123 -9.28 -11.52 8.57
N GLY A 124 -9.57 -12.78 8.26
CA GLY A 124 -8.58 -13.75 7.77
C GLY A 124 -9.26 -14.83 6.94
N TYR A 125 -8.57 -15.26 5.89
CA TYR A 125 -9.16 -16.07 4.83
C TYR A 125 -8.27 -17.24 4.45
N ILE A 126 -8.91 -18.35 4.08
CA ILE A 126 -8.28 -19.50 3.47
C ILE A 126 -9.09 -19.85 2.22
N ASP A 127 -8.43 -20.13 1.10
CA ASP A 127 -9.12 -20.43 -0.16
C ASP A 127 -10.00 -21.67 -0.03
N LEU A 128 -11.14 -21.65 -0.71
CA LEU A 128 -12.15 -22.71 -0.67
C LEU A 128 -11.64 -24.04 -1.25
N GLU A 129 -10.56 -24.02 -2.02
CA GLU A 129 -9.90 -25.21 -2.58
C GLU A 129 -9.24 -26.09 -1.50
N VAL A 130 -8.89 -25.51 -0.34
CA VAL A 130 -8.41 -26.28 0.80
C VAL A 130 -9.61 -26.94 1.47
N GLU A 131 -9.63 -28.26 1.50
CA GLU A 131 -10.78 -29.01 2.01
C GLU A 131 -11.05 -28.71 3.50
N ALA A 132 -12.32 -28.47 3.84
CA ALA A 132 -12.73 -28.20 5.22
C ALA A 132 -12.33 -29.33 6.20
N SER A 133 -12.40 -30.59 5.76
CA SER A 133 -11.96 -31.75 6.54
C SER A 133 -10.48 -31.69 6.89
N ALA A 134 -9.63 -31.26 5.95
CA ALA A 134 -8.19 -31.10 6.17
C ALA A 134 -7.89 -29.97 7.15
N LEU A 135 -8.61 -28.84 7.04
CA LEU A 135 -8.51 -27.72 7.98
C LEU A 135 -8.92 -28.13 9.40
N GLU A 136 -10.03 -28.85 9.55
CA GLU A 136 -10.49 -29.37 10.84
C GLU A 136 -9.51 -30.37 11.44
N HIS A 137 -8.95 -31.26 10.61
CA HIS A 137 -7.95 -32.22 11.06
C HIS A 137 -6.66 -31.53 11.52
N LEU A 138 -6.18 -30.52 10.78
CA LEU A 138 -5.03 -29.71 11.17
C LEU A 138 -5.25 -29.05 12.53
N ARG A 139 -6.40 -28.41 12.72
CA ARG A 139 -6.72 -27.70 13.97
C ARG A 139 -6.69 -28.61 15.20
N LYS A 140 -7.19 -29.83 15.06
CA LYS A 140 -7.25 -30.82 16.16
C LYS A 140 -5.89 -31.46 16.43
N SER A 141 -4.98 -31.41 15.47
CA SER A 141 -3.70 -32.12 15.51
C SER A 141 -2.54 -31.28 16.05
N LEU A 142 -2.66 -29.95 16.05
CA LEU A 142 -1.64 -29.03 16.56
C LEU A 142 -2.02 -28.46 17.93
N GLN A 143 -1.07 -28.48 18.85
CA GLN A 143 -1.16 -27.73 20.09
C GLN A 143 -0.61 -26.31 19.87
N CYS A 144 -1.46 -25.31 20.06
CA CYS A 144 -1.10 -23.91 19.82
C CYS A 144 -0.92 -23.14 21.13
N SER A 145 0.11 -22.30 21.21
CA SER A 145 0.40 -21.44 22.36
C SER A 145 0.75 -20.03 21.90
N GLU A 146 0.23 -19.05 22.61
CA GLU A 146 0.57 -17.64 22.43
C GLU A 146 1.75 -17.28 23.34
N ALA A 147 2.69 -16.50 22.82
CA ALA A 147 3.76 -15.86 23.58
C ALA A 147 3.66 -14.34 23.44
N LYS A 148 3.72 -13.62 24.57
CA LYS A 148 3.66 -12.15 24.64
C LYS A 148 5.02 -11.49 24.68
N SER A 149 6.09 -12.28 24.74
CA SER A 149 7.48 -11.79 24.70
C SER A 149 8.41 -12.78 24.01
N ILE A 150 9.57 -12.29 23.54
CA ILE A 150 10.59 -13.15 22.93
C ILE A 150 11.07 -14.23 23.93
N SER A 151 11.24 -13.87 25.21
CA SER A 151 11.65 -14.83 26.25
C SER A 151 10.61 -15.94 26.42
N GLU A 152 9.34 -15.58 26.53
CA GLU A 152 8.25 -16.56 26.67
C GLU A 152 8.16 -17.50 25.46
N ALA A 153 8.36 -16.98 24.25
CA ALA A 153 8.43 -17.84 23.06
C ALA A 153 9.60 -18.81 23.11
N ILE A 154 10.78 -18.36 23.55
CA ILE A 154 11.96 -19.22 23.70
C ILE A 154 11.70 -20.31 24.74
N ASP A 155 11.11 -19.95 25.88
CA ASP A 155 10.81 -20.88 26.97
C ASP A 155 9.79 -21.94 26.53
N LEU A 156 8.72 -21.54 25.83
CA LEU A 156 7.75 -22.46 25.25
C LEU A 156 8.37 -23.41 24.22
N VAL A 157 9.20 -22.89 23.32
CA VAL A 157 9.87 -23.72 22.30
C VAL A 157 10.80 -24.75 22.95
N LYS A 158 11.60 -24.33 23.95
CA LYS A 158 12.48 -25.24 24.70
C LYS A 158 11.70 -26.26 25.52
N TYR A 159 10.56 -25.88 26.09
CA TYR A 159 9.66 -26.79 26.78
C TYR A 159 9.12 -27.87 25.83
N TYR A 160 8.66 -27.47 24.63
CA TYR A 160 8.18 -28.42 23.62
C TYR A 160 9.29 -29.32 23.07
N ALA A 161 10.51 -28.81 22.93
CA ALA A 161 11.67 -29.60 22.50
C ALA A 161 12.09 -30.70 23.51
N GLN A 162 11.63 -30.62 24.76
CA GLN A 162 11.88 -31.64 25.79
C GLN A 162 10.78 -32.71 25.85
N GLN A 163 9.67 -32.52 25.15
CA GLN A 163 8.60 -33.52 25.08
C GLN A 163 9.05 -34.72 24.25
N GLU A 164 8.38 -35.86 24.44
CA GLU A 164 8.63 -37.04 23.61
C GLU A 164 8.29 -36.75 22.14
N ILE A 165 9.08 -37.33 21.25
CA ILE A 165 8.85 -37.19 19.81
C ILE A 165 7.54 -37.88 19.46
N ASP A 166 6.63 -37.08 18.95
CA ASP A 166 5.29 -37.50 18.57
C ASP A 166 5.26 -37.97 17.11
N GLU A 167 4.46 -39.00 16.79
CA GLU A 167 4.27 -39.40 15.39
C GLU A 167 3.56 -38.31 14.58
N ALA A 168 3.79 -38.30 13.25
CA ALA A 168 3.11 -37.39 12.35
C ALA A 168 1.59 -37.64 12.38
N TRP A 169 0.79 -36.57 12.44
CA TRP A 169 -0.67 -36.68 12.56
C TRP A 169 -1.38 -37.10 11.24
N GLY A 170 -0.62 -37.34 10.18
CA GLY A 170 -1.12 -37.74 8.87
C GLY A 170 -0.02 -37.78 7.80
N SER A 171 -0.44 -37.92 6.54
CA SER A 171 0.43 -37.76 5.36
C SER A 171 0.44 -36.30 4.87
N PRO A 172 1.52 -35.84 4.21
CA PRO A 172 1.56 -34.52 3.58
C PRO A 172 0.37 -34.29 2.65
N LEU A 173 -0.31 -33.15 2.79
CA LEU A 173 -1.38 -32.71 1.90
C LEU A 173 -0.94 -31.48 1.12
N GLU A 174 -1.15 -31.50 -0.20
CA GLU A 174 -0.77 -30.41 -1.11
C GLU A 174 -2.02 -29.82 -1.77
N TYR A 175 -2.16 -28.49 -1.67
CA TYR A 175 -3.24 -27.72 -2.29
C TYR A 175 -2.62 -26.58 -3.13
N PRO A 176 -2.53 -26.74 -4.45
CA PRO A 176 -1.89 -25.73 -5.32
C PRO A 176 -2.75 -24.48 -5.46
N MET A 177 -2.14 -23.30 -5.41
CA MET A 177 -2.86 -22.03 -5.60
C MET A 177 -3.15 -21.76 -7.09
N SER A 178 -4.36 -21.29 -7.38
CA SER A 178 -4.71 -20.78 -8.70
C SER A 178 -3.93 -19.50 -9.04
N THR A 179 -3.19 -19.50 -10.15
CA THR A 179 -2.50 -18.31 -10.67
C THR A 179 -3.24 -17.73 -11.86
N ILE A 180 -3.70 -16.48 -11.74
CA ILE A 180 -4.22 -15.73 -12.90
C ILE A 180 -3.03 -15.09 -13.62
N GLU A 181 -2.91 -15.34 -14.92
CA GLU A 181 -1.94 -14.60 -15.74
C GLU A 181 -2.46 -13.17 -16.00
N PRO A 182 -1.76 -12.13 -15.52
CA PRO A 182 -2.22 -10.75 -15.69
C PRO A 182 -2.06 -10.31 -17.15
N THR A 183 -3.07 -9.61 -17.67
CA THR A 183 -3.00 -8.95 -18.99
C THR A 183 -2.35 -7.57 -18.84
N ILE A 184 -1.22 -7.34 -19.52
CA ILE A 184 -0.47 -6.07 -19.48
C ILE A 184 -0.60 -5.34 -20.80
N LEU A 185 -1.03 -4.08 -20.75
CA LEU A 185 -1.07 -3.17 -21.89
C LEU A 185 0.27 -2.44 -22.09
N PRO A 186 0.60 -1.99 -23.31
CA PRO A 186 1.76 -1.15 -23.55
C PRO A 186 1.67 0.19 -22.79
N GLY A 187 2.81 0.67 -22.28
CA GLY A 187 2.91 1.95 -21.60
C GLY A 187 4.35 2.31 -21.24
N PRO A 188 4.63 3.57 -20.87
CA PRO A 188 5.95 3.96 -20.40
C PRO A 188 6.27 3.24 -19.08
N ARG A 189 7.55 2.90 -18.87
CA ARG A 189 7.99 2.25 -17.62
C ARG A 189 8.28 3.26 -16.51
N TYR A 190 8.78 4.43 -16.87
CA TYR A 190 9.32 5.44 -15.95
C TYR A 190 8.47 6.71 -15.96
N GLY A 191 8.41 7.40 -14.82
CA GLY A 191 7.86 8.75 -14.73
C GLY A 191 6.35 8.78 -14.91
N HIS A 192 5.62 8.50 -13.83
CA HIS A 192 4.16 8.47 -13.83
C HIS A 192 3.62 9.57 -12.94
N ARG A 193 2.57 10.25 -13.36
CA ARG A 193 1.84 11.22 -12.53
C ARG A 193 0.39 10.77 -12.40
N ILE A 194 -0.05 10.56 -11.16
CA ILE A 194 -1.41 10.15 -10.83
C ILE A 194 -1.96 11.11 -9.79
N GLU A 195 -3.15 11.64 -10.04
CA GLU A 195 -3.79 12.65 -9.20
C GLU A 195 -5.21 12.25 -8.83
N GLY A 196 -5.59 12.52 -7.59
CA GLY A 196 -6.96 12.40 -7.09
C GLY A 196 -7.22 13.36 -5.94
N LYS A 197 -8.50 13.57 -5.61
CA LYS A 197 -8.88 14.49 -4.52
C LYS A 197 -8.53 13.87 -3.17
N THR A 198 -8.92 12.62 -2.98
CA THR A 198 -8.65 11.87 -1.75
C THR A 198 -7.57 10.80 -1.93
N ILE A 199 -7.00 10.36 -0.82
CA ILE A 199 -6.08 9.22 -0.73
C ILE A 199 -6.76 7.97 -1.30
N ALA A 200 -8.04 7.72 -0.97
CA ALA A 200 -8.78 6.56 -1.46
C ALA A 200 -8.95 6.57 -2.99
N GLU A 201 -9.35 7.71 -3.55
CA GLU A 201 -9.49 7.87 -5.01
C GLU A 201 -8.14 7.72 -5.72
N THR A 202 -7.10 8.36 -5.18
CA THR A 202 -5.74 8.31 -5.73
C THR A 202 -5.19 6.88 -5.70
N TRP A 203 -5.42 6.15 -4.60
CA TRP A 203 -5.03 4.76 -4.44
C TRP A 203 -5.63 3.88 -5.54
N VAL A 204 -6.95 3.96 -5.78
CA VAL A 204 -7.62 3.18 -6.84
C VAL A 204 -7.01 3.48 -8.21
N LYS A 205 -6.71 4.75 -8.51
CA LYS A 205 -6.04 5.16 -9.76
C LYS A 205 -4.61 4.62 -9.87
N ILE A 206 -3.86 4.57 -8.76
CA ILE A 206 -2.52 3.96 -8.69
C ILE A 206 -2.60 2.46 -9.01
N ILE A 207 -3.49 1.74 -8.34
CA ILE A 207 -3.65 0.29 -8.53
C ILE A 207 -4.04 -0.02 -9.97
N HIS A 208 -5.00 0.73 -10.54
CA HIS A 208 -5.33 0.63 -11.95
C HIS A 208 -4.11 0.83 -12.84
N ARG A 209 -3.37 1.94 -12.68
CA ARG A 209 -2.20 2.24 -13.52
C ARG A 209 -1.14 1.13 -13.44
N ILE A 210 -0.83 0.64 -12.24
CA ILE A 210 0.15 -0.44 -12.06
C ILE A 210 -0.36 -1.72 -12.72
N LYS A 211 -1.61 -2.15 -12.46
CA LYS A 211 -2.17 -3.37 -13.05
C LYS A 211 -2.23 -3.34 -14.58
N THR A 212 -2.50 -2.17 -15.16
CA THR A 212 -2.65 -2.03 -16.61
C THR A 212 -1.32 -2.03 -17.34
N THR A 213 -0.30 -1.33 -16.87
CA THR A 213 0.96 -1.13 -17.64
C THR A 213 2.24 -1.50 -16.88
N GLY A 214 2.13 -1.95 -15.63
CA GLY A 214 3.28 -2.29 -14.80
C GLY A 214 4.04 -3.51 -15.32
N THR A 215 5.37 -3.46 -15.21
CA THR A 215 6.24 -4.56 -15.61
C THR A 215 6.24 -5.63 -14.53
N ILE A 216 6.03 -6.90 -14.91
CA ILE A 216 6.07 -8.03 -13.98
C ILE A 216 7.51 -8.51 -13.83
N ARG A 217 7.97 -8.65 -12.58
CA ARG A 217 9.33 -9.09 -12.26
C ARG A 217 9.32 -10.02 -11.04
N PRO A 218 10.29 -10.94 -10.94
CA PRO A 218 10.47 -11.72 -9.72
C PRO A 218 10.88 -10.81 -8.55
N THR A 219 10.48 -11.18 -7.34
CA THR A 219 10.92 -10.54 -6.10
C THR A 219 12.11 -11.27 -5.50
N GLY A 220 12.82 -10.63 -4.56
CA GLY A 220 13.87 -11.29 -3.76
C GLY A 220 13.33 -12.19 -2.64
N TYR A 221 12.00 -12.32 -2.49
CA TYR A 221 11.34 -12.99 -1.37
C TYR A 221 10.35 -14.07 -1.82
N ASP A 222 10.59 -14.69 -2.96
CA ASP A 222 9.71 -15.64 -3.64
C ASP A 222 8.41 -15.02 -4.15
N GLY A 223 8.10 -15.25 -5.43
CA GLY A 223 6.93 -14.68 -6.11
C GLY A 223 7.29 -13.52 -7.04
N LYS A 224 6.26 -12.84 -7.55
CA LYS A 224 6.36 -11.74 -8.50
C LYS A 224 5.74 -10.48 -7.92
N TRP A 225 6.19 -9.35 -8.43
CA TRP A 225 5.49 -8.08 -8.28
C TRP A 225 5.24 -7.46 -9.66
N GLN A 226 4.27 -6.56 -9.72
CA GLN A 226 4.01 -5.73 -10.89
C GLN A 226 4.38 -4.30 -10.54
N GLU A 227 5.27 -3.69 -11.30
CA GLU A 227 6.03 -2.49 -10.90
C GLU A 227 5.99 -1.37 -11.94
N LEU A 228 5.93 -0.13 -11.46
CA LEU A 228 6.23 1.10 -12.19
C LEU A 228 7.35 1.87 -11.48
N ILE A 229 8.15 2.58 -12.27
CA ILE A 229 9.32 3.31 -11.75
C ILE A 229 9.02 4.80 -11.72
N ASP A 230 9.39 5.46 -10.61
CA ASP A 230 9.20 6.88 -10.37
C ASP A 230 7.74 7.33 -10.56
N LEU A 231 6.84 6.75 -9.77
CA LEU A 231 5.44 7.13 -9.72
C LEU A 231 5.21 8.25 -8.70
N MET A 232 4.80 9.41 -9.20
CA MET A 232 4.29 10.53 -8.41
C MET A 232 2.78 10.40 -8.23
N ALA A 233 2.35 10.22 -6.98
CA ALA A 233 0.96 10.36 -6.59
C ALA A 233 0.74 11.76 -6.00
N VAL A 234 -0.36 12.42 -6.36
CA VAL A 234 -0.74 13.76 -5.92
C VAL A 234 -2.15 13.71 -5.32
N VAL A 235 -2.27 14.07 -4.04
CA VAL A 235 -3.55 14.15 -3.32
C VAL A 235 -3.85 15.61 -3.00
N THR A 236 -4.93 16.15 -3.58
CA THR A 236 -5.20 17.59 -3.58
C THR A 236 -6.19 18.07 -2.52
N ASP A 237 -7.16 17.25 -2.13
CA ASP A 237 -8.30 17.67 -1.29
C ASP A 237 -8.72 16.54 -0.32
N GLU A 238 -7.79 16.12 0.52
CA GLU A 238 -8.07 15.11 1.56
C GLU A 238 -8.70 15.79 2.79
N PRO A 239 -9.87 15.36 3.26
CA PRO A 239 -10.50 15.97 4.43
C PRO A 239 -9.71 15.72 5.72
N GLU A 240 -9.88 16.62 6.69
CA GLU A 240 -9.10 16.64 7.93
C GLU A 240 -9.15 15.32 8.74
N ASN A 241 -10.29 14.63 8.72
CA ASN A 241 -10.50 13.37 9.43
C ASN A 241 -10.37 12.13 8.54
N PHE A 242 -9.76 12.29 7.36
CA PHE A 242 -9.62 11.29 6.31
C PHE A 242 -10.95 10.77 5.74
N TYR A 243 -11.00 10.67 4.42
CA TYR A 243 -12.10 10.02 3.72
C TYR A 243 -11.91 8.50 3.79
N PHE A 244 -12.87 7.83 4.42
CA PHE A 244 -13.02 6.38 4.36
C PHE A 244 -14.28 6.07 3.55
N PRO A 245 -14.19 5.24 2.51
CA PRO A 245 -15.34 4.82 1.73
C PRO A 245 -16.35 4.01 2.56
N GLU A 246 -17.60 3.97 2.12
CA GLU A 246 -18.66 3.14 2.71
C GLU A 246 -19.34 2.29 1.62
N PRO A 247 -19.17 0.95 1.62
CA PRO A 247 -18.33 0.17 2.53
C PRO A 247 -16.83 0.47 2.33
N ASN A 248 -16.04 0.32 3.39
CA ASN A 248 -14.61 0.59 3.34
C ASN A 248 -13.87 -0.46 2.50
N TYR A 249 -13.33 -0.05 1.36
CA TYR A 249 -12.51 -0.88 0.49
C TYR A 249 -11.00 -0.68 0.69
N LEU A 250 -10.58 0.20 1.60
CA LEU A 250 -9.17 0.41 1.90
C LEU A 250 -8.62 -0.78 2.70
N PRO A 251 -7.34 -1.13 2.56
CA PRO A 251 -6.70 -2.22 3.32
C PRO A 251 -6.43 -1.84 4.79
N ILE A 252 -7.08 -0.80 5.29
CA ILE A 252 -6.87 -0.15 6.58
C ILE A 252 -8.20 0.41 7.08
N ASP A 253 -8.33 0.55 8.39
CA ASP A 253 -9.45 1.20 9.04
C ASP A 253 -9.02 2.38 9.91
N ARG A 254 -10.01 3.07 10.47
CA ARG A 254 -9.78 4.25 11.33
C ARG A 254 -9.03 3.92 12.61
N SER A 255 -9.26 2.74 13.18
CA SER A 255 -8.61 2.32 14.43
C SER A 255 -7.11 2.08 14.21
N PHE A 256 -6.77 1.36 13.14
CA PHE A 256 -5.40 1.13 12.71
C PHE A 256 -4.67 2.45 12.44
N ILE A 257 -5.29 3.38 11.71
CA ILE A 257 -4.66 4.65 11.35
C ILE A 257 -4.40 5.56 12.55
N LYS A 258 -5.30 5.59 13.53
CA LYS A 258 -5.07 6.33 14.78
C LYS A 258 -3.78 5.90 15.45
N GLU A 259 -3.48 4.61 15.43
CA GLU A 259 -2.24 4.08 15.99
C GLU A 259 -1.05 4.25 15.06
N TYR A 260 -1.24 4.07 13.75
CA TYR A 260 -0.17 4.17 12.77
C TYR A 260 0.45 5.58 12.72
N ILE A 261 -0.37 6.63 12.88
CA ILE A 261 0.11 8.02 12.94
C ILE A 261 1.17 8.22 14.02
N SER A 262 1.02 7.58 15.20
CA SER A 262 2.04 7.64 16.27
C SER A 262 3.40 7.10 15.84
N GLN A 263 3.44 6.11 14.94
CA GLN A 263 4.71 5.54 14.45
C GLN A 263 5.48 6.50 13.51
N ILE A 264 4.83 7.55 13.01
CA ILE A 264 5.44 8.61 12.20
C ILE A 264 5.75 9.85 13.02
N LEU A 265 4.85 10.26 13.90
CA LEU A 265 4.98 11.51 14.65
C LEU A 265 5.84 11.37 15.92
N ASP A 266 5.70 10.25 16.63
CA ASP A 266 6.27 10.10 17.96
C ASP A 266 7.66 9.51 17.89
N ASP A 267 8.54 9.99 18.78
CA ASP A 267 9.84 9.36 18.97
C ASP A 267 9.65 8.04 19.75
N ALA A 268 10.29 6.98 19.28
CA ALA A 268 10.20 5.66 19.89
C ALA A 268 11.61 5.14 20.22
N PRO A 269 11.85 4.68 21.46
CA PRO A 269 13.13 4.06 21.79
C PRO A 269 13.30 2.75 21.02
N TYR A 270 14.56 2.37 20.78
CA TYR A 270 14.87 1.07 20.20
C TYR A 270 14.25 -0.06 21.03
N ARG A 271 13.62 -1.02 20.35
CA ARG A 271 13.11 -2.25 20.95
C ARG A 271 13.66 -3.43 20.18
N GLU A 272 14.18 -4.42 20.90
CA GLU A 272 14.62 -5.66 20.29
C GLU A 272 13.46 -6.33 19.55
N GLY A 273 13.72 -6.78 18.31
CA GLY A 273 12.71 -7.36 17.44
C GLY A 273 12.07 -6.36 16.47
N LEU A 274 12.25 -5.05 16.64
CA LEU A 274 11.88 -4.03 15.66
C LEU A 274 13.11 -3.52 14.90
N LYS A 275 12.93 -3.21 13.60
CA LYS A 275 14.02 -2.67 12.76
C LYS A 275 14.18 -1.16 12.92
N TYR A 276 13.08 -0.41 12.78
CA TYR A 276 13.02 1.05 12.94
C TYR A 276 11.55 1.51 13.01
N THR A 277 11.32 2.75 13.45
CA THR A 277 10.08 3.50 13.19
C THR A 277 10.41 4.79 12.43
N TYR A 278 9.44 5.33 11.69
CA TYR A 278 9.66 6.58 10.96
C TYR A 278 9.85 7.76 11.92
N GLY A 279 9.08 7.81 13.01
CA GLY A 279 9.21 8.85 14.03
C GLY A 279 10.61 8.89 14.66
N GLN A 280 11.19 7.74 15.01
CA GLN A 280 12.57 7.69 15.51
C GLN A 280 13.57 8.27 14.51
N ARG A 281 13.43 7.95 13.21
CA ARG A 281 14.30 8.48 12.14
C ARG A 281 14.17 10.00 11.98
N LEU A 282 12.97 10.54 12.15
CA LEU A 282 12.68 11.97 12.05
C LEU A 282 13.07 12.76 13.32
N ARG A 283 13.10 12.11 14.48
CA ARG A 283 13.26 12.75 15.79
C ARG A 283 14.67 12.58 16.36
N SER A 284 15.01 11.39 16.84
CA SER A 284 16.20 11.18 17.66
C SER A 284 17.37 10.54 16.92
N TRP A 285 17.12 9.84 15.81
CA TRP A 285 18.12 8.99 15.14
C TRP A 285 19.40 9.74 14.74
N PHE A 286 19.27 10.93 14.15
CA PHE A 286 20.40 11.74 13.71
C PHE A 286 20.87 12.74 14.80
N GLY A 287 20.42 12.57 16.04
CA GLY A 287 20.75 13.45 17.17
C GLY A 287 20.09 14.84 17.12
N ARG A 288 19.15 15.04 16.19
CA ARG A 288 18.42 16.29 15.96
C ARG A 288 16.99 16.00 15.54
N ASP A 289 16.03 16.68 16.16
CA ASP A 289 14.63 16.64 15.78
C ASP A 289 14.42 17.40 14.46
N GLN A 290 14.29 16.65 13.37
CA GLN A 290 14.19 17.22 12.03
C GLN A 290 12.83 17.90 11.77
N ILE A 291 11.75 17.47 12.43
CA ILE A 291 10.43 18.13 12.29
C ILE A 291 10.49 19.49 12.97
N GLU A 292 11.06 19.57 14.17
CA GLU A 292 11.25 20.85 14.87
C GLU A 292 12.19 21.79 14.10
N GLN A 293 13.24 21.24 13.47
CA GLN A 293 14.12 22.02 12.59
C GLN A 293 13.37 22.59 11.39
N VAL A 294 12.49 21.81 10.75
CA VAL A 294 11.66 22.28 9.63
C VAL A 294 10.66 23.34 10.07
N VAL A 295 9.99 23.15 11.22
CA VAL A 295 9.05 24.15 11.78
C VAL A 295 9.78 25.47 12.01
N HIS A 296 10.92 25.46 12.70
CA HIS A 296 11.73 26.65 12.91
C HIS A 296 12.20 27.29 11.59
N LYS A 297 12.61 26.48 10.62
CA LYS A 297 13.07 26.94 9.31
C LYS A 297 11.97 27.71 8.59
N LEU A 298 10.77 27.15 8.51
CA LEU A 298 9.63 27.77 7.82
C LEU A 298 9.08 28.99 8.56
N ILE A 299 9.16 29.04 9.90
CA ILE A 299 8.84 30.25 10.66
C ILE A 299 9.83 31.39 10.36
N GLY A 300 11.13 31.08 10.27
CA GLY A 300 12.16 32.10 9.99
C GLY A 300 12.25 32.52 8.51
N GLU A 301 11.92 31.61 7.59
CA GLU A 301 11.98 31.80 6.15
C GLU A 301 10.84 30.98 5.50
N ILE A 302 9.66 31.58 5.37
CA ILE A 302 8.46 30.86 4.89
C ILE A 302 8.62 30.34 3.45
N ASP A 303 9.39 31.04 2.63
CA ASP A 303 9.74 30.67 1.26
C ASP A 303 10.98 29.77 1.16
N ALA A 304 11.42 29.14 2.26
CA ALA A 304 12.60 28.28 2.26
C ALA A 304 12.43 27.12 1.27
N ALA A 305 13.42 26.93 0.40
CA ALA A 305 13.52 25.74 -0.46
C ALA A 305 14.23 24.56 0.23
N SER A 306 14.78 24.80 1.42
CA SER A 306 15.64 23.88 2.18
C SER A 306 14.96 23.25 3.41
N ALA A 307 13.63 23.33 3.50
CA ALA A 307 12.86 22.64 4.53
C ALA A 307 12.74 21.14 4.20
N VAL A 308 13.75 20.36 4.60
CA VAL A 308 13.89 18.93 4.29
C VAL A 308 14.12 18.08 5.54
N MET A 309 13.71 16.81 5.46
CA MET A 309 14.01 15.78 6.45
C MET A 309 14.51 14.52 5.74
N ASN A 310 15.50 13.85 6.33
CA ASN A 310 16.12 12.65 5.80
C ASN A 310 15.94 11.48 6.77
N LEU A 311 15.58 10.32 6.25
CA LEU A 311 15.40 9.10 7.04
C LEU A 311 16.47 8.06 6.74
N TRP A 312 17.12 8.15 5.58
CA TRP A 312 18.14 7.20 5.15
C TRP A 312 19.48 7.47 5.84
N ASP A 313 20.01 6.48 6.56
CA ASP A 313 21.37 6.48 7.09
C ASP A 313 22.26 5.65 6.15
N VAL A 314 23.49 6.08 5.88
CA VAL A 314 24.42 5.31 5.03
C VAL A 314 24.63 3.88 5.55
N LYS A 315 24.55 3.68 6.87
CA LYS A 315 24.63 2.36 7.53
C LYS A 315 23.48 1.42 7.17
N ASP A 316 22.40 1.95 6.60
CA ASP A 316 21.26 1.17 6.13
C ASP A 316 21.60 0.30 4.90
N HIS A 317 22.75 0.51 4.25
CA HIS A 317 23.27 -0.42 3.25
C HIS A 317 23.81 -1.72 3.86
N ASP A 318 24.33 -1.64 5.09
CA ASP A 318 25.06 -2.76 5.71
C ASP A 318 24.12 -3.79 6.34
N LYS A 319 22.87 -3.40 6.62
CA LYS A 319 21.87 -4.23 7.32
C LYS A 319 20.55 -4.28 6.57
N GLY A 320 19.93 -5.46 6.54
CA GLY A 320 18.63 -5.65 5.91
C GLY A 320 17.47 -4.99 6.65
N GLY A 321 16.54 -4.40 5.90
CA GLY A 321 15.32 -3.74 6.41
C GLY A 321 15.53 -2.29 6.82
N SER A 322 16.06 -1.54 5.87
CA SER A 322 16.19 -0.09 5.84
C SER A 322 14.86 0.61 5.54
N PRO A 323 14.73 1.92 5.84
CA PRO A 323 13.48 2.65 5.63
C PRO A 323 13.05 2.68 4.17
N CYS A 324 11.75 2.49 3.93
CA CYS A 324 11.14 2.65 2.60
C CYS A 324 11.00 4.13 2.25
N LEU A 325 10.52 4.94 3.20
CA LEU A 325 10.53 6.40 3.14
C LEU A 325 11.96 6.93 3.38
N ASN A 326 12.49 7.75 2.47
CA ASN A 326 13.89 8.18 2.54
C ASN A 326 14.04 9.68 2.75
N HIS A 327 13.18 10.46 2.11
CA HIS A 327 13.29 11.92 2.11
C HIS A 327 11.91 12.56 2.16
N ILE A 328 11.81 13.68 2.86
CA ILE A 328 10.62 14.52 2.90
C ILE A 328 11.06 15.96 2.62
N TRP A 329 10.34 16.63 1.73
CA TRP A 329 10.53 18.03 1.40
C TRP A 329 9.21 18.79 1.59
N LEU A 330 9.27 19.92 2.27
CA LEU A 330 8.13 20.80 2.48
C LEU A 330 8.34 22.13 1.79
N ARG A 331 7.25 22.67 1.25
CA ARG A 331 7.26 23.94 0.53
C ARG A 331 5.98 24.71 0.74
N VAL A 332 6.10 26.00 1.02
CA VAL A 332 4.99 26.95 0.96
C VAL A 332 4.98 27.66 -0.39
N VAL A 333 3.82 27.64 -1.06
CA VAL A 333 3.52 28.42 -2.27
C VAL A 333 2.08 28.88 -2.16
N ASP A 334 1.77 30.14 -2.47
CA ASP A 334 0.41 30.69 -2.44
C ASP A 334 -0.36 30.40 -1.14
N ASN A 335 0.36 30.52 -0.02
CA ASN A 335 -0.13 30.25 1.34
C ASN A 335 -0.57 28.78 1.57
N GLU A 336 -0.07 27.83 0.78
CA GLU A 336 -0.31 26.39 0.92
C GLU A 336 0.96 25.66 1.32
N LEU A 337 0.93 24.92 2.44
CA LEU A 337 2.02 24.03 2.82
C LEU A 337 1.85 22.70 2.10
N SER A 338 2.73 22.40 1.16
CA SER A 338 2.81 21.11 0.46
C SER A 338 3.88 20.20 1.08
N LEU A 339 3.69 18.87 0.97
CA LEU A 339 4.66 17.87 1.41
C LEU A 339 4.94 16.87 0.29
N THR A 340 6.20 16.73 -0.11
CA THR A 340 6.67 15.67 -1.02
C THR A 340 7.48 14.64 -0.25
N ALA A 341 7.12 13.36 -0.36
CA ALA A 341 7.84 12.24 0.24
C ALA A 341 8.42 11.31 -0.83
N THR A 342 9.70 10.99 -0.74
CA THR A 342 10.36 10.02 -1.64
C THR A 342 10.48 8.66 -0.96
N LEU A 343 9.92 7.64 -1.59
CA LEU A 343 9.97 6.26 -1.15
C LEU A 343 10.72 5.41 -2.16
N ARG A 344 11.81 4.74 -1.75
CA ARG A 344 12.62 3.89 -2.64
C ARG A 344 11.89 2.63 -3.10
N SER A 345 10.95 2.15 -2.29
CA SER A 345 10.19 0.93 -2.50
C SER A 345 8.87 1.05 -1.76
N ASN A 346 7.76 0.83 -2.45
CA ASN A 346 6.44 1.11 -1.91
C ASN A 346 5.43 0.03 -2.33
N ASP A 347 4.96 -0.75 -1.36
CA ASP A 347 3.82 -1.64 -1.55
C ASP A 347 2.56 -0.78 -1.70
N MET A 348 2.17 -0.60 -2.95
CA MET A 348 1.06 0.25 -3.32
C MET A 348 -0.28 -0.35 -2.93
N PHE A 349 -0.38 -1.67 -2.79
CA PHE A 349 -1.64 -2.30 -2.43
C PHE A 349 -1.88 -2.21 -0.93
N ALA A 350 -0.94 -2.70 -0.11
CA ALA A 350 -1.17 -2.86 1.32
C ALA A 350 -0.67 -1.68 2.18
N ALA A 351 0.42 -1.01 1.78
CA ALA A 351 1.10 -0.05 2.66
C ALA A 351 0.85 1.42 2.30
N TRP A 352 0.73 1.75 1.00
CA TRP A 352 0.62 3.13 0.54
C TRP A 352 -0.52 3.92 1.21
N PRO A 353 -1.75 3.38 1.38
CA PRO A 353 -2.83 4.12 2.06
C PRO A 353 -2.45 4.58 3.47
N ALA A 354 -1.82 3.71 4.27
CA ALA A 354 -1.37 4.04 5.62
C ALA A 354 -0.25 5.07 5.60
N ASN A 355 0.76 4.88 4.74
CA ASN A 355 1.86 5.82 4.56
C ASN A 355 1.35 7.21 4.15
N ALA A 356 0.42 7.29 3.20
CA ALA A 356 -0.15 8.55 2.73
C ALA A 356 -0.94 9.28 3.83
N MET A 357 -1.80 8.57 4.58
CA MET A 357 -2.54 9.17 5.70
C MET A 357 -1.60 9.63 6.82
N GLY A 358 -0.57 8.83 7.13
CA GLY A 358 0.44 9.19 8.11
C GLY A 358 1.28 10.41 7.71
N LEU A 359 1.67 10.52 6.44
CA LEU A 359 2.37 11.69 5.90
C LEU A 359 1.46 12.94 5.86
N ARG A 360 0.17 12.78 5.55
CA ARG A 360 -0.81 13.86 5.64
C ARG A 360 -0.95 14.37 7.08
N ALA A 361 -0.95 13.46 8.06
CA ALA A 361 -0.97 13.83 9.48
C ALA A 361 0.31 14.59 9.88
N LEU A 362 1.49 14.18 9.39
CA LEU A 362 2.75 14.91 9.58
C LEU A 362 2.72 16.31 8.97
N GLN A 363 2.24 16.44 7.73
CA GLN A 363 2.06 17.73 7.06
C GLN A 363 1.14 18.66 7.88
N LYS A 364 0.02 18.13 8.36
CA LYS A 364 -0.92 18.86 9.22
C LYS A 364 -0.27 19.30 10.52
N HIS A 365 0.46 18.39 11.18
CA HIS A 365 1.17 18.70 12.42
C HIS A 365 2.15 19.87 12.23
N ILE A 366 2.95 19.85 11.16
CA ILE A 366 3.89 20.94 10.86
C ILE A 366 3.16 22.27 10.59
N ARG A 367 2.09 22.25 9.78
CA ARG A 367 1.25 23.42 9.53
C ARG A 367 0.72 24.02 10.83
N ASP A 368 0.18 23.17 11.70
CA ASP A 368 -0.43 23.58 12.97
C ASP A 368 0.61 24.16 13.93
N GLU A 369 1.81 23.59 14.01
CA GLU A 369 2.90 24.13 14.82
C GLU A 369 3.40 25.48 14.30
N ILE A 370 3.48 25.68 12.98
CA ILE A 370 3.80 26.99 12.39
C ILE A 370 2.72 28.02 12.78
N ALA A 371 1.43 27.68 12.60
CA ALA A 371 0.32 28.60 12.90
C ALA A 371 0.23 28.97 14.39
N LYS A 372 0.58 28.05 15.30
CA LYS A 372 0.62 28.32 16.75
C LYS A 372 1.75 29.26 17.17
N ARG A 373 2.85 29.31 16.41
CA ARG A 373 4.13 29.91 16.82
C ARG A 373 4.56 31.09 15.94
N SER A 374 3.73 31.48 14.98
CA SER A 374 3.99 32.58 14.04
C SER A 374 2.69 33.25 13.61
N GLU A 375 2.80 34.28 12.78
CA GLU A 375 1.66 34.98 12.16
C GLU A 375 1.11 34.28 10.91
N TYR A 376 1.78 33.22 10.44
CA TYR A 376 1.39 32.52 9.22
C TYR A 376 0.16 31.63 9.45
N ASN A 377 -0.87 31.83 8.64
CA ASN A 377 -2.07 30.98 8.59
C ASN A 377 -2.12 30.21 7.27
N LEU A 378 -1.34 29.13 7.21
CA LEU A 378 -1.17 28.32 6.01
C LEU A 378 -2.37 27.38 5.79
N ARG A 379 -2.76 27.20 4.53
CA ARG A 379 -3.68 26.15 4.10
C ARG A 379 -2.93 24.83 3.89
N MET A 380 -3.65 23.71 3.96
CA MET A 380 -3.09 22.43 3.52
C MET A 380 -2.97 22.46 2.00
N GLY A 381 -1.74 22.33 1.49
CA GLY A 381 -1.48 22.09 0.08
C GLY A 381 -1.50 20.60 -0.27
N PRO A 382 -1.15 20.25 -1.51
CA PRO A 382 -1.08 18.86 -1.95
C PRO A 382 -0.14 18.01 -1.08
N LEU A 383 -0.51 16.75 -0.89
CA LEU A 383 0.41 15.70 -0.45
C LEU A 383 0.90 14.98 -1.70
N MET A 384 2.22 14.87 -1.87
CA MET A 384 2.81 14.12 -2.96
C MET A 384 3.72 13.00 -2.45
N THR A 385 3.65 11.84 -3.10
CA THR A 385 4.60 10.75 -2.87
C THR A 385 5.27 10.39 -4.18
N ILE A 386 6.60 10.37 -4.22
CA ILE A 386 7.40 9.87 -5.34
C ILE A 386 7.89 8.47 -4.94
N SER A 387 7.34 7.45 -5.58
CA SER A 387 7.70 6.06 -5.33
C SER A 387 8.60 5.56 -6.45
N GLN A 388 9.88 5.40 -6.14
CA GLN A 388 10.91 4.99 -7.12
C GLN A 388 10.66 3.56 -7.60
N SER A 389 10.22 2.68 -6.70
CA SER A 389 9.65 1.36 -7.03
C SER A 389 8.22 1.31 -6.48
N ALA A 390 7.25 1.59 -7.34
CA ALA A 390 5.82 1.49 -7.03
C ALA A 390 5.32 0.12 -7.48
N HIS A 391 4.96 -0.76 -6.54
CA HIS A 391 4.66 -2.14 -6.88
C HIS A 391 3.47 -2.72 -6.12
N ILE A 392 2.89 -3.77 -6.69
CA ILE A 392 1.90 -4.64 -6.05
C ILE A 392 2.36 -6.09 -6.18
N TYR A 393 2.16 -6.87 -5.12
CA TYR A 393 2.57 -8.28 -5.08
C TYR A 393 1.54 -9.18 -5.77
N ASP A 394 2.01 -10.32 -6.29
CA ASP A 394 1.21 -11.30 -7.03
C ASP A 394 0.02 -11.85 -6.24
N ASP A 395 0.20 -12.06 -4.94
CA ASP A 395 -0.85 -12.45 -4.01
C ASP A 395 -1.96 -11.40 -3.78
N THR A 396 -1.83 -10.20 -4.35
CA THR A 396 -2.89 -9.16 -4.33
C THR A 396 -3.52 -8.88 -5.69
N TRP A 397 -3.09 -9.55 -6.76
CA TRP A 397 -3.54 -9.22 -8.12
C TRP A 397 -5.04 -9.42 -8.32
N SER A 398 -5.62 -10.49 -7.79
CA SER A 398 -7.07 -10.74 -7.85
C SER A 398 -7.85 -9.65 -7.13
N ASN A 399 -7.39 -9.24 -5.93
CA ASN A 399 -7.98 -8.14 -5.17
C ASN A 399 -7.92 -6.82 -5.94
N ALA A 400 -6.77 -6.54 -6.57
CA ALA A 400 -6.57 -5.35 -7.37
C ALA A 400 -7.50 -5.29 -8.58
N GLU A 401 -7.71 -6.42 -9.28
CA GLU A 401 -8.61 -6.49 -10.44
C GLU A 401 -10.06 -6.21 -10.05
N GLN A 402 -10.51 -6.76 -8.94
CA GLN A 402 -11.87 -6.49 -8.48
C GLN A 402 -12.05 -5.06 -7.97
N LEU A 403 -11.07 -4.50 -7.26
CA LEU A 403 -11.05 -3.09 -6.86
C LEU A 403 -11.19 -2.19 -8.08
N ILE A 404 -10.48 -2.48 -9.17
CA ILE A 404 -10.58 -1.74 -10.43
C ILE A 404 -11.98 -1.86 -11.02
N GLN A 405 -12.52 -3.08 -11.11
CA GLN A 405 -13.83 -3.32 -11.71
C GLN A 405 -14.96 -2.58 -10.98
N GLN A 406 -14.88 -2.50 -9.65
CA GLN A 406 -15.91 -1.87 -8.82
C GLN A 406 -15.69 -0.37 -8.67
N GLN A 407 -14.48 0.04 -8.27
CA GLN A 407 -14.21 1.40 -7.80
C GLN A 407 -13.67 2.29 -8.91
N TYR A 408 -12.72 1.81 -9.73
CA TYR A 408 -12.18 2.64 -10.82
C TYR A 408 -13.26 2.94 -11.87
N ALA A 409 -14.08 1.95 -12.21
CA ALA A 409 -15.22 2.16 -13.09
C ALA A 409 -16.22 3.19 -12.54
N ALA A 410 -16.46 3.21 -11.22
CA ALA A 410 -17.32 4.19 -10.57
C ALA A 410 -16.70 5.61 -10.60
N ILE A 411 -15.39 5.72 -10.39
CA ILE A 411 -14.65 6.99 -10.53
C ILE A 411 -14.80 7.53 -11.96
N CYS A 412 -14.61 6.71 -12.99
CA CYS A 412 -14.74 7.13 -14.38
C CYS A 412 -16.16 7.58 -14.79
N ARG A 413 -17.20 7.14 -14.06
CA ARG A 413 -18.58 7.58 -14.29
C ARG A 413 -18.88 8.95 -13.68
N LYS A 414 -18.09 9.40 -12.70
CA LYS A 414 -18.21 10.75 -12.15
C LYS A 414 -17.58 11.72 -13.14
N ILE A 415 -18.42 12.51 -13.79
CA ILE A 415 -17.94 13.50 -14.74
C ILE A 415 -17.40 14.70 -13.97
N ASP A 416 -16.12 15.00 -14.16
CA ASP A 416 -15.46 16.20 -13.66
C ASP A 416 -14.88 16.96 -14.86
N TYR A 417 -15.53 18.07 -15.20
CA TYR A 417 -15.17 18.93 -16.32
C TYR A 417 -14.01 19.88 -16.01
N TYR A 418 -13.48 19.88 -14.79
CA TYR A 418 -12.34 20.71 -14.44
C TYR A 418 -11.09 20.26 -15.20
N ASP A 419 -10.46 21.19 -15.92
CA ASP A 419 -9.18 21.02 -16.58
C ASP A 419 -8.26 22.20 -16.23
N PRO A 420 -7.04 21.96 -15.69
CA PRO A 420 -6.05 23.01 -15.48
C PRO A 420 -5.69 23.80 -16.75
N ALA A 421 -5.86 23.21 -17.94
CA ALA A 421 -5.68 23.90 -19.22
C ALA A 421 -6.76 24.97 -19.49
N GLY A 422 -7.83 25.03 -18.69
CA GLY A 422 -8.90 26.01 -18.83
C GLY A 422 -10.11 25.49 -19.59
N ASN A 423 -11.03 26.40 -19.92
CA ASN A 423 -12.24 26.11 -20.67
C ASN A 423 -12.11 26.58 -22.13
N PHE A 424 -12.86 25.95 -23.04
CA PHE A 424 -12.86 26.32 -24.46
C PHE A 424 -14.29 26.65 -24.91
N LEU A 425 -14.51 27.93 -25.23
CA LEU A 425 -15.77 28.44 -25.76
C LEU A 425 -15.69 28.45 -27.28
N ILE A 426 -16.67 27.82 -27.95
CA ILE A 426 -16.67 27.64 -29.39
C ILE A 426 -17.86 28.42 -29.98
N GLU A 427 -17.59 29.21 -31.00
CA GLU A 427 -18.59 29.95 -31.73
C GLU A 427 -18.31 29.95 -33.24
N ILE A 428 -19.33 30.27 -34.03
CA ILE A 428 -19.19 30.49 -35.47
C ILE A 428 -19.36 31.99 -35.72
N LEU A 429 -18.30 32.63 -36.21
CA LEU A 429 -18.28 34.04 -36.58
C LEU A 429 -17.69 34.19 -37.98
N GLU A 430 -18.34 35.00 -38.82
CA GLU A 430 -17.84 35.36 -40.16
C GLU A 430 -17.36 34.15 -41.00
N ASP A 431 -18.15 33.08 -41.02
CA ASP A 431 -17.86 31.84 -41.77
C ASP A 431 -16.57 31.12 -41.30
N LYS A 432 -16.24 31.27 -40.02
CA LYS A 432 -15.14 30.56 -39.33
C LYS A 432 -15.59 30.04 -37.97
N ILE A 433 -14.95 28.97 -37.52
CA ILE A 433 -15.00 28.51 -36.13
C ILE A 433 -14.01 29.40 -35.35
N VAL A 434 -14.45 29.94 -34.22
CA VAL A 434 -13.63 30.70 -33.27
C VAL A 434 -13.66 29.97 -31.94
N VAL A 435 -12.49 29.77 -31.35
CA VAL A 435 -12.32 29.11 -30.06
C VAL A 435 -11.63 30.08 -29.11
N THR A 436 -12.30 30.40 -28.00
CA THR A 436 -11.76 31.24 -26.93
C THR A 436 -11.39 30.35 -25.75
N GLN A 437 -10.11 30.35 -25.38
CA GLN A 437 -9.62 29.63 -24.21
C GLN A 437 -9.62 30.56 -23.00
N THR A 438 -10.21 30.12 -21.88
CA THR A 438 -10.27 30.87 -20.63
C THR A 438 -9.65 30.11 -19.46
N THR A 439 -9.13 30.82 -18.46
CA THR A 439 -8.67 30.18 -17.22
C THR A 439 -9.82 29.43 -16.53
N PRO A 440 -9.55 28.31 -15.83
CA PRO A 440 -10.60 27.48 -15.23
C PRO A 440 -11.31 28.14 -14.03
N GLY A 441 -10.80 29.26 -13.53
CA GLY A 441 -11.35 29.99 -12.38
C GLY A 441 -11.79 31.42 -12.71
N SER A 442 -10.83 32.31 -13.04
CA SER A 442 -11.12 33.73 -13.27
C SER A 442 -11.88 34.01 -14.58
N GLY A 443 -11.87 33.06 -15.52
CA GLY A 443 -12.47 33.24 -16.84
C GLY A 443 -11.69 34.19 -17.75
N GLU A 444 -10.46 34.55 -17.37
CA GLU A 444 -9.57 35.38 -18.18
C GLU A 444 -9.24 34.69 -19.49
N ILE A 445 -9.31 35.43 -20.59
CA ILE A 445 -8.98 34.93 -21.93
C ILE A 445 -7.46 34.79 -22.04
N VAL A 446 -7.01 33.58 -22.31
CA VAL A 446 -5.57 33.25 -22.43
C VAL A 446 -5.19 32.79 -23.83
N GLY A 447 -6.17 32.54 -24.71
CA GLY A 447 -5.94 32.14 -26.08
C GLY A 447 -7.16 32.34 -26.97
N CYS A 448 -6.93 32.60 -28.25
CA CYS A 448 -7.97 32.66 -29.27
C CYS A 448 -7.46 32.00 -30.55
N TYR A 449 -8.25 31.08 -31.10
CA TYR A 449 -7.93 30.29 -32.28
C TYR A 449 -9.07 30.41 -33.28
N SER A 450 -8.78 30.48 -34.58
CA SER A 450 -9.83 30.57 -35.60
C SER A 450 -9.48 29.87 -36.91
N GLY A 451 -10.49 29.28 -37.55
CA GLY A 451 -10.31 28.52 -38.78
C GLY A 451 -11.57 27.79 -39.22
N LYS A 452 -11.49 27.07 -40.33
CA LYS A 452 -12.59 26.23 -40.85
C LYS A 452 -12.34 24.73 -40.68
N ASP A 453 -11.10 24.35 -40.43
CA ASP A 453 -10.66 22.96 -40.32
C ASP A 453 -10.56 22.58 -38.84
N ALA A 454 -11.48 21.73 -38.39
CA ALA A 454 -11.56 21.24 -37.02
C ALA A 454 -10.28 20.51 -36.58
N LEU A 455 -9.69 19.68 -37.45
CA LEU A 455 -8.48 18.92 -37.14
C LEU A 455 -7.26 19.84 -37.01
N LYS A 456 -7.17 20.88 -37.85
CA LYS A 456 -6.12 21.88 -37.72
C LYS A 456 -6.25 22.64 -36.40
N LEU A 457 -7.45 23.09 -36.06
CA LEU A 457 -7.72 23.83 -34.83
C LEU A 457 -7.41 23.01 -33.58
N VAL A 458 -7.90 21.78 -33.47
CA VAL A 458 -7.62 20.95 -32.29
C VAL A 458 -6.13 20.65 -32.13
N ARG A 459 -5.39 20.47 -33.24
CA ARG A 459 -3.93 20.27 -33.18
C ARG A 459 -3.19 21.51 -32.69
N GLU A 460 -3.60 22.70 -33.14
CA GLU A 460 -3.03 23.97 -32.70
C GLU A 460 -3.29 24.21 -31.21
N ILE A 461 -4.53 23.96 -30.77
CA ILE A 461 -4.92 24.11 -29.37
C ILE A 461 -4.15 23.12 -28.48
N CYS A 462 -4.09 21.83 -28.85
CA CYS A 462 -3.33 20.84 -28.08
C CYS A 462 -1.82 21.14 -28.05
N ALA A 463 -1.26 21.70 -29.13
CA ALA A 463 0.14 22.11 -29.15
C ALA A 463 0.41 23.32 -28.23
N ALA A 464 -0.54 24.26 -28.16
CA ALA A 464 -0.47 25.43 -27.27
C ALA A 464 -0.81 25.10 -25.81
N SER A 465 -1.56 24.02 -25.56
CA SER A 465 -2.03 23.58 -24.24
C SER A 465 -1.47 22.20 -23.88
N PRO A 466 -0.17 22.07 -23.53
CA PRO A 466 0.49 20.78 -23.32
C PRO A 466 -0.06 19.97 -22.14
N TYR A 467 -0.85 20.59 -21.25
CA TYR A 467 -1.50 19.95 -20.10
C TYR A 467 -2.98 19.61 -20.32
N ILE A 468 -3.56 19.87 -21.51
CA ILE A 468 -4.97 19.54 -21.78
C ILE A 468 -5.22 18.05 -21.53
N ARG A 469 -6.29 17.76 -20.78
CA ARG A 469 -6.61 16.37 -20.47
C ARG A 469 -7.03 15.62 -21.74
N PRO A 470 -6.68 14.32 -21.89
CA PRO A 470 -7.04 13.55 -23.08
C PRO A 470 -8.54 13.48 -23.37
N ASP A 471 -9.37 13.38 -22.34
CA ASP A 471 -10.84 13.38 -22.47
C ASP A 471 -11.39 14.75 -22.89
N HIS A 472 -10.80 15.84 -22.38
CA HIS A 472 -11.17 17.19 -22.79
C HIS A 472 -10.75 17.49 -24.24
N ALA A 473 -9.55 17.06 -24.64
CA ALA A 473 -9.10 17.15 -26.03
C ALA A 473 -10.00 16.34 -26.99
N ALA A 474 -10.47 15.17 -26.58
CA ALA A 474 -11.41 14.36 -27.35
C ALA A 474 -12.77 15.07 -27.50
N TYR A 475 -13.31 15.61 -26.41
CA TYR A 475 -14.53 16.45 -26.44
C TYR A 475 -14.36 17.66 -27.38
N LEU A 476 -13.26 18.39 -27.25
CA LEU A 476 -12.96 19.56 -28.09
C LEU A 476 -12.93 19.17 -29.57
N GLY A 477 -12.28 18.05 -29.92
CA GLY A 477 -12.28 17.53 -31.29
C GLY A 477 -13.69 17.23 -31.82
N MET A 478 -14.57 16.66 -30.99
CA MET A 478 -15.97 16.41 -31.35
C MET A 478 -16.74 17.70 -31.59
N GLU A 479 -16.64 18.68 -30.69
CA GLU A 479 -17.36 19.95 -30.81
C GLU A 479 -16.87 20.79 -32.00
N LEU A 480 -15.57 20.81 -32.27
CA LEU A 480 -15.02 21.48 -33.45
C LEU A 480 -15.48 20.81 -34.76
N GLN A 481 -15.60 19.48 -34.78
CA GLN A 481 -16.14 18.75 -35.93
C GLN A 481 -17.61 19.10 -36.16
N LYS A 482 -18.43 19.17 -35.11
CA LYS A 482 -19.82 19.63 -35.19
C LYS A 482 -19.90 21.07 -35.74
N ALA A 483 -19.09 21.99 -35.23
CA ALA A 483 -19.04 23.36 -35.73
C ALA A 483 -18.64 23.42 -37.22
N ALA A 484 -17.68 22.60 -37.65
CA ALA A 484 -17.30 22.50 -39.06
C ALA A 484 -18.43 21.96 -39.95
N GLU A 485 -19.25 21.04 -39.45
CA GLU A 485 -20.43 20.53 -40.16
C GLU A 485 -21.54 21.57 -40.26
N CYS A 486 -21.80 22.32 -39.17
CA CYS A 486 -22.72 23.45 -39.17
C CYS A 486 -22.29 24.53 -40.19
N LEU A 487 -21.00 24.87 -40.26
CA LEU A 487 -20.46 25.77 -41.28
C LEU A 487 -20.75 25.28 -42.71
N LYS A 488 -20.54 23.99 -42.97
CA LYS A 488 -20.78 23.41 -44.31
C LYS A 488 -22.25 23.36 -44.70
N THR A 489 -23.13 23.15 -43.73
CA THR A 489 -24.57 22.93 -43.96
C THR A 489 -25.40 24.21 -43.81
N GLY A 490 -24.83 25.27 -43.25
CA GLY A 490 -25.54 26.51 -42.90
C GLY A 490 -26.43 26.39 -41.66
N ASN A 491 -26.35 25.26 -40.94
CA ASN A 491 -27.09 25.05 -39.70
C ASN A 491 -26.51 25.89 -38.56
N LYS A 492 -27.35 26.29 -37.60
CA LYS A 492 -26.90 27.01 -36.40
C LYS A 492 -26.13 26.05 -35.49
N TYR A 493 -24.88 26.37 -35.18
CA TYR A 493 -24.10 25.68 -34.15
C TYR A 493 -24.51 26.15 -32.74
N ILE A 494 -24.62 25.20 -31.82
CA ILE A 494 -24.81 25.43 -30.39
C ILE A 494 -23.91 24.43 -29.67
N GLN A 495 -22.90 24.93 -28.95
CA GLN A 495 -22.01 24.09 -28.15
C GLN A 495 -22.82 23.29 -27.11
N ASP A 496 -22.38 22.06 -26.83
CA ASP A 496 -23.02 21.11 -25.91
C ASP A 496 -24.42 20.60 -26.32
N SER A 497 -24.91 21.02 -27.49
CA SER A 497 -26.13 20.43 -28.07
C SER A 497 -25.86 19.01 -28.58
N LYS A 498 -26.87 18.14 -28.41
CA LYS A 498 -26.80 16.73 -28.77
C LYS A 498 -26.87 16.51 -30.27
#